data_AF-A0A087UNV9-F1
#
_entry.id   AF-A0A087UNV9-F1
#
_cell.length_a   1.000
_cell.length_b   1.000
_cell.length_c   1.000
_cell.angle_alpha   90.00
_cell.angle_beta   90.00
_cell.angle_gamma   90.00
#
_symmetry.space_group_name_H-M   'P 1'
#
loop_
_entity.id
_entity.type
_entity.pdbx_description
1 polymer ?
#
loop_
_entity_poly.entity_id
_entity_poly.type
_entity_poly.pdbx_seq_one_letter_code
_entity_poly.pdbx_strand_id
1 'polypeptide(L)'
;MAQLNIPLPATEPTEALFSNFIAEVKEIEKRDSVLTPKQQIDRLLRPGSTYFNLNPFEVLQLEPETPLEEVKKQYRRLSILVHPDKNPDDRDRAQQAFDIVNKAYKCLEDDTQRAKALEIVEEAKGRTDQMIEEKRKKQRKAGKGSKVDEDDPVKYKHAVYVLTMKLFADLERKRRQTEERSMEDRKRKREEEIEEEEKKKIDKEWQKNYEESRENRINSWKAFQSGSKSKKVKEFRP
;
A
#
# COMPACT_ATOMS: atom_id res chain seq x y z
N MET A 1 -20.96 46.48 -64.49
CA MET A 1 -20.57 45.49 -63.47
C MET A 1 -21.69 45.43 -62.44
N ALA A 2 -22.54 44.41 -62.49
CA ALA A 2 -23.62 44.21 -61.53
C ALA A 2 -23.05 43.56 -60.25
N GLN A 3 -23.12 44.25 -59.12
CA GLN A 3 -22.73 43.69 -57.83
C GLN A 3 -23.90 42.82 -57.33
N LEU A 4 -23.70 41.51 -57.29
CA LEU A 4 -24.60 40.57 -56.63
C LEU A 4 -24.45 40.74 -55.11
N ASN A 5 -25.36 41.51 -54.52
CA ASN A 5 -25.49 41.61 -53.07
C ASN A 5 -26.21 40.36 -52.55
N ILE A 6 -25.46 39.31 -52.25
CA ILE A 6 -25.96 38.12 -51.56
C ILE A 6 -26.02 38.47 -50.06
N PRO A 7 -27.21 38.51 -49.42
CA PRO A 7 -27.27 38.71 -47.98
C PRO A 7 -26.70 37.46 -47.30
N LEU A 8 -25.63 37.63 -46.54
CA LEU A 8 -25.21 36.63 -45.56
C LEU A 8 -26.36 36.45 -44.55
N PRO A 9 -26.75 35.21 -44.22
CA PRO A 9 -27.75 35.00 -43.18
C PRO A 9 -27.16 35.47 -41.86
N ALA A 10 -27.65 36.61 -41.35
CA ALA A 10 -27.43 37.04 -39.98
C ALA A 10 -28.24 36.12 -39.05
N THR A 11 -27.76 34.90 -38.85
CA THR A 11 -28.17 34.10 -37.69
C THR A 11 -27.31 34.56 -36.54
N GLU A 12 -27.72 35.65 -35.89
CA GLU A 12 -27.21 35.95 -34.56
C GLU A 12 -27.45 34.71 -33.69
N PRO A 13 -26.42 34.19 -33.00
CA PRO A 13 -26.63 33.09 -32.07
C PRO A 13 -27.65 33.57 -31.05
N THR A 14 -28.80 32.93 -31.02
CA THR A 14 -29.92 33.30 -30.16
C THR A 14 -29.44 33.43 -28.71
N GLU A 15 -30.05 34.32 -27.94
CA GLU A 15 -29.75 34.49 -26.50
C GLU A 15 -29.82 33.16 -25.74
N ALA A 16 -30.63 32.21 -26.24
CA ALA A 16 -30.69 30.83 -25.79
C ALA A 16 -29.41 30.02 -26.08
N LEU A 17 -28.78 30.16 -27.25
CA LEU A 17 -27.47 29.56 -27.55
C LEU A 17 -26.37 30.13 -26.66
N PHE A 18 -26.39 31.44 -26.39
CA PHE A 18 -25.45 32.07 -25.46
C PHE A 18 -25.69 31.64 -24.01
N SER A 19 -26.94 31.54 -23.57
CA SER A 19 -27.29 31.01 -22.24
C SER A 19 -26.92 29.54 -22.08
N ASN A 20 -27.11 28.72 -23.11
CA ASN A 20 -26.68 27.32 -23.14
C ASN A 20 -25.16 27.21 -23.09
N PHE A 21 -24.45 28.06 -23.83
CA PHE A 21 -22.99 28.15 -23.78
C PHE A 21 -22.49 28.57 -22.38
N ILE A 22 -23.12 29.56 -21.74
CA ILE A 22 -22.77 29.99 -20.38
C ILE A 22 -23.10 28.91 -19.33
N ALA A 23 -24.18 28.16 -19.50
CA ALA A 23 -24.49 27.00 -18.66
C ALA A 23 -23.47 25.88 -18.85
N GLU A 24 -23.08 25.60 -20.09
CA GLU A 24 -22.04 24.63 -20.43
C GLU A 24 -20.68 25.03 -19.88
N VAL A 25 -20.30 26.32 -19.98
CA VAL A 25 -19.07 26.86 -19.38
C VAL A 25 -19.13 26.81 -17.86
N LYS A 26 -20.26 27.11 -17.22
CA LYS A 26 -20.42 26.95 -15.76
C LYS A 26 -20.38 25.49 -15.32
N GLU A 27 -20.88 24.57 -16.13
CA GLU A 27 -20.71 23.14 -15.87
C GLU A 27 -19.28 22.67 -16.11
N ILE A 28 -18.58 23.22 -17.11
CA ILE A 28 -17.15 22.99 -17.34
C ILE A 28 -16.36 23.55 -16.17
N GLU A 29 -16.63 24.76 -15.68
CA GLU A 29 -16.03 25.33 -14.47
C GLU A 29 -16.37 24.53 -13.22
N LYS A 30 -17.59 24.00 -13.08
CA LYS A 30 -17.93 23.05 -12.00
C LYS A 30 -17.19 21.72 -12.13
N ARG A 31 -16.98 21.20 -13.34
CA ARG A 31 -16.21 19.98 -13.63
C ARG A 31 -14.70 20.19 -13.49
N ASP A 32 -14.21 21.39 -13.78
CA ASP A 32 -12.82 21.84 -13.60
C ASP A 32 -12.54 22.31 -12.17
N SER A 33 -13.60 22.61 -11.39
CA SER A 33 -13.52 22.79 -9.93
C SER A 33 -13.18 21.50 -9.18
N VAL A 34 -13.15 20.34 -9.84
CA VAL A 34 -13.06 19.04 -9.17
C VAL A 34 -11.67 18.72 -8.65
N LEU A 35 -10.59 19.40 -9.10
CA LEU A 35 -9.36 19.62 -8.29
C LEU A 35 -8.30 20.39 -9.09
N THR A 36 -7.86 21.54 -8.58
CA THR A 36 -6.63 22.20 -9.07
C THR A 36 -5.40 21.31 -8.83
N PRO A 37 -4.28 21.50 -9.56
CA PRO A 37 -3.03 20.80 -9.30
C PRO A 37 -2.64 20.75 -7.81
N LYS A 38 -2.75 21.89 -7.12
CA LYS A 38 -2.47 22.00 -5.68
C LYS A 38 -3.44 21.18 -4.82
N GLN A 39 -4.73 21.28 -5.07
CA GLN A 39 -5.73 20.51 -4.33
C GLN A 39 -5.55 18.99 -4.54
N GLN A 40 -5.10 18.57 -5.74
CA GLN A 40 -4.84 17.17 -6.05
C GLN A 40 -3.63 16.63 -5.29
N ILE A 41 -2.57 17.44 -5.20
CA ILE A 41 -1.40 17.15 -4.37
C ILE A 41 -1.81 17.09 -2.89
N ASP A 42 -2.57 18.08 -2.39
CA ASP A 42 -3.06 18.11 -1.02
C ASP A 42 -3.93 16.90 -0.68
N ARG A 43 -4.81 16.47 -1.58
CA ARG A 43 -5.65 15.28 -1.39
C ARG A 43 -4.82 14.03 -1.18
N LEU A 44 -3.77 13.84 -1.97
CA LEU A 44 -2.90 12.66 -1.96
C LEU A 44 -1.90 12.68 -0.79
N LEU A 45 -1.52 13.86 -0.31
CA LEU A 45 -0.52 14.04 0.74
C LEU A 45 -1.10 14.52 2.07
N ARG A 46 -2.42 14.57 2.22
CA ARG A 46 -3.06 14.94 3.50
C ARG A 46 -2.61 13.99 4.62
N PRO A 47 -2.50 14.46 5.88
CA PRO A 47 -2.27 13.58 7.00
C PRO A 47 -3.28 12.42 7.03
N GLY A 48 -2.79 11.19 7.17
CA GLY A 48 -3.61 9.98 7.12
C GLY A 48 -3.93 9.46 5.71
N SER A 49 -3.41 10.08 4.64
CA SER A 49 -3.58 9.59 3.26
C SER A 49 -2.92 8.23 3.02
N THR A 50 -2.02 7.78 3.89
CA THR A 50 -1.32 6.48 3.76
C THR A 50 -2.29 5.32 3.57
N TYR A 51 -3.37 5.26 4.34
CA TYR A 51 -4.38 4.20 4.22
C TYR A 51 -5.34 4.44 3.06
N PHE A 52 -5.64 5.70 2.76
CA PHE A 52 -6.46 6.08 1.62
C PHE A 52 -5.80 5.70 0.29
N ASN A 53 -4.50 5.93 0.18
CA ASN A 53 -3.69 5.66 -1.02
C ASN A 53 -3.43 4.15 -1.25
N LEU A 54 -3.88 3.27 -0.34
CA LEU A 54 -3.82 1.82 -0.55
C LEU A 54 -4.87 1.35 -1.56
N ASN A 55 -6.00 2.06 -1.68
CA ASN A 55 -6.99 1.73 -2.69
C ASN A 55 -6.64 2.43 -4.01
N PRO A 56 -6.26 1.69 -5.07
CA PRO A 56 -5.91 2.29 -6.35
C PRO A 56 -7.10 2.97 -7.04
N PHE A 57 -8.33 2.50 -6.82
CA PHE A 57 -9.54 3.09 -7.40
C PHE A 57 -9.80 4.49 -6.83
N GLU A 58 -9.58 4.69 -5.53
CA GLU A 58 -9.72 6.01 -4.89
C GLU A 58 -8.63 6.99 -5.30
N VAL A 59 -7.39 6.52 -5.47
CA VAL A 59 -6.29 7.34 -5.96
C VAL A 59 -6.59 7.87 -7.37
N LEU A 60 -7.12 7.02 -8.24
CA LEU A 60 -7.47 7.43 -9.60
C LEU A 60 -8.86 8.07 -9.71
N GLN A 61 -9.66 8.06 -8.64
CA GLN A 61 -11.06 8.51 -8.64
C GLN A 61 -11.92 7.76 -9.68
N LEU A 62 -11.83 6.43 -9.66
CA LEU A 62 -12.54 5.54 -10.57
C LEU A 62 -13.42 4.58 -9.79
N GLU A 63 -14.50 4.13 -10.44
CA GLU A 63 -15.29 3.02 -9.89
C GLU A 63 -14.56 1.67 -10.14
N PRO A 64 -14.73 0.67 -9.26
CA PRO A 64 -14.08 -0.64 -9.41
C PRO A 64 -14.37 -1.33 -10.76
N GLU A 65 -15.55 -1.09 -11.32
CA GLU A 65 -16.04 -1.69 -12.58
C GLU A 65 -15.53 -0.96 -13.84
N THR A 66 -14.68 0.06 -13.67
CA THR A 66 -14.13 0.85 -14.79
C THR A 66 -13.22 0.01 -15.70
N PRO A 67 -13.37 0.08 -17.04
CA PRO A 67 -12.50 -0.62 -17.98
C PRO A 67 -11.08 -0.01 -18.01
N LEU A 68 -10.09 -0.83 -18.38
CA LEU A 68 -8.68 -0.44 -18.35
C LEU A 68 -8.37 0.79 -19.24
N GLU A 69 -9.11 1.00 -20.31
CA GLU A 69 -8.93 2.15 -21.20
C GLU A 69 -9.28 3.48 -20.51
N GLU A 70 -10.34 3.50 -19.70
CA GLU A 70 -10.69 4.68 -18.89
C GLU A 70 -9.70 4.86 -17.72
N VAL A 71 -9.18 3.75 -17.16
CA VAL A 71 -8.08 3.79 -16.17
C VAL A 71 -6.85 4.51 -16.73
N LYS A 72 -6.42 4.16 -17.96
CA LYS A 72 -5.29 4.80 -18.64
C LYS A 72 -5.55 6.29 -18.90
N LYS A 73 -6.76 6.64 -19.33
CA LYS A 73 -7.15 8.03 -19.60
C LYS A 73 -7.09 8.88 -18.33
N GLN A 74 -7.63 8.36 -17.23
CA GLN A 74 -7.64 9.04 -15.96
C GLN A 74 -6.24 9.15 -15.36
N TYR A 75 -5.41 8.12 -15.48
CA TYR A 75 -4.00 8.18 -15.12
C TYR A 75 -3.26 9.30 -15.84
N ARG A 76 -3.44 9.43 -17.17
CA ARG A 76 -2.82 10.53 -17.95
C ARG A 76 -3.26 11.90 -17.46
N ARG A 77 -4.56 12.08 -17.19
CA ARG A 77 -5.12 13.34 -16.67
C ARG A 77 -4.51 13.71 -15.31
N LEU A 78 -4.54 12.77 -14.35
CA LEU A 78 -4.00 13.00 -13.01
C LEU A 78 -2.50 13.21 -13.02
N SER A 79 -1.75 12.44 -13.82
CA SER A 79 -0.30 12.59 -13.98
C SER A 79 0.09 13.99 -14.41
N ILE A 80 -0.64 14.58 -15.36
CA ILE A 80 -0.40 15.95 -15.81
C ILE A 80 -0.65 16.95 -14.68
N LEU A 81 -1.70 16.75 -13.89
CA LEU A 81 -2.04 17.66 -12.77
C LEU A 81 -0.99 17.62 -11.67
N VAL A 82 -0.41 16.46 -11.36
CA VAL A 82 0.58 16.30 -10.27
C VAL A 82 2.02 16.29 -10.75
N HIS A 83 2.30 16.53 -12.04
CA HIS A 83 3.67 16.46 -12.56
C HIS A 83 4.56 17.56 -11.94
N PRO A 84 5.81 17.26 -11.53
CA PRO A 84 6.71 18.24 -10.92
C PRO A 84 7.04 19.41 -11.85
N ASP A 85 7.16 19.19 -13.17
CA ASP A 85 7.43 20.29 -14.11
C ASP A 85 6.26 21.27 -14.26
N LYS A 86 5.03 20.82 -14.03
CA LYS A 86 3.83 21.69 -14.08
C LYS A 86 3.55 22.37 -12.73
N ASN A 87 4.23 21.93 -11.67
CA ASN A 87 4.11 22.44 -10.32
C ASN A 87 5.49 22.86 -9.77
N PRO A 88 6.17 23.86 -10.40
CA PRO A 88 7.53 24.24 -10.03
C PRO A 88 7.64 24.81 -8.61
N ASP A 89 6.55 25.36 -8.07
CA ASP A 89 6.51 25.90 -6.70
C ASP A 89 6.50 24.80 -5.61
N ASP A 90 6.10 23.58 -5.97
CA ASP A 90 5.90 22.47 -5.02
C ASP A 90 6.40 21.13 -5.60
N ARG A 91 7.61 21.14 -6.18
CA ARG A 91 8.17 20.01 -6.93
C ARG A 91 8.23 18.72 -6.13
N ASP A 92 8.65 18.78 -4.87
CA ASP A 92 8.83 17.60 -4.04
C ASP A 92 7.49 16.92 -3.73
N ARG A 93 6.47 17.70 -3.37
CA ARG A 93 5.12 17.19 -3.12
C ARG A 93 4.46 16.73 -4.41
N ALA A 94 4.65 17.44 -5.51
CA ALA A 94 4.21 17.01 -6.83
C ALA A 94 4.81 15.66 -7.21
N GLN A 95 6.12 15.45 -7.02
CA GLN A 95 6.77 14.16 -7.26
C GLN A 95 6.17 13.04 -6.40
N GLN A 96 6.00 13.26 -5.09
CA GLN A 96 5.37 12.27 -4.21
C GLN A 96 3.94 11.92 -4.65
N ALA A 97 3.15 12.93 -5.01
CA ALA A 97 1.79 12.74 -5.52
C ALA A 97 1.77 11.98 -6.86
N PHE A 98 2.72 12.27 -7.75
CA PHE A 98 2.92 11.55 -9.01
C PHE A 98 3.25 10.09 -8.76
N ASP A 99 4.16 9.78 -7.83
CA ASP A 99 4.53 8.42 -7.50
C ASP A 99 3.35 7.61 -6.95
N ILE A 100 2.47 8.24 -6.15
CA ILE A 100 1.23 7.62 -5.66
C ILE A 100 0.28 7.30 -6.83
N VAL A 101 0.05 8.24 -7.74
CA VAL A 101 -0.80 8.05 -8.92
C VAL A 101 -0.25 6.96 -9.83
N ASN A 102 1.06 6.95 -10.06
CA ASN A 102 1.76 5.94 -10.86
C ASN A 102 1.68 4.55 -10.21
N LYS A 103 1.86 4.44 -8.90
CA LYS A 103 1.71 3.18 -8.16
C LYS A 103 0.29 2.63 -8.28
N ALA A 104 -0.73 3.48 -8.15
CA ALA A 104 -2.13 3.07 -8.32
C ALA A 104 -2.42 2.58 -9.74
N TYR A 105 -1.91 3.28 -10.75
CA TYR A 105 -2.05 2.86 -12.14
C TYR A 105 -1.39 1.50 -12.39
N LYS A 106 -0.14 1.29 -11.98
CA LYS A 106 0.56 0.00 -12.12
C LYS A 106 -0.18 -1.16 -11.45
N CYS A 107 -0.84 -0.89 -10.32
CA CYS A 107 -1.65 -1.88 -9.62
C CYS A 107 -2.90 -2.29 -10.41
N LEU A 108 -3.51 -1.36 -11.16
CA LEU A 108 -4.67 -1.65 -12.01
C LEU A 108 -4.30 -2.12 -13.42
N GLU A 109 -3.09 -1.82 -13.88
CA GLU A 109 -2.56 -2.30 -15.15
C GLU A 109 -2.16 -3.78 -15.09
N ASP A 110 -1.63 -4.23 -13.95
CA ASP A 110 -1.34 -5.65 -13.72
C ASP A 110 -2.62 -6.42 -13.36
N ASP A 111 -3.02 -7.36 -14.21
CA ASP A 111 -4.26 -8.13 -14.06
C ASP A 111 -4.32 -8.87 -12.71
N THR A 112 -3.18 -9.38 -12.21
CA THR A 112 -3.12 -10.10 -10.94
C THR A 112 -3.38 -9.16 -9.75
N GLN A 113 -2.75 -7.98 -9.74
CA GLN A 113 -2.97 -6.98 -8.71
C GLN A 113 -4.36 -6.36 -8.79
N ARG A 114 -4.86 -6.10 -9.99
CA ARG A 114 -6.22 -5.61 -10.22
C ARG A 114 -7.25 -6.60 -9.69
N ALA A 115 -7.08 -7.90 -9.97
CA ALA A 115 -7.96 -8.95 -9.46
C ALA A 115 -8.00 -8.96 -7.92
N LYS A 116 -6.84 -8.85 -7.26
CA LYS A 116 -6.77 -8.74 -5.79
C LYS A 116 -7.47 -7.48 -5.27
N ALA A 117 -7.30 -6.35 -5.93
CA ALA A 117 -7.97 -5.11 -5.54
C ALA A 117 -9.50 -5.23 -5.68
N LEU A 118 -9.99 -5.92 -6.73
CA LEU A 118 -11.41 -6.19 -6.94
C LEU A 118 -11.96 -7.18 -5.91
N GLU A 119 -11.22 -8.24 -5.57
CA GLU A 119 -11.60 -9.21 -4.54
C GLU A 119 -11.84 -8.51 -3.19
N ILE A 120 -10.98 -7.56 -2.81
CA ILE A 120 -11.16 -6.75 -1.59
C ILE A 120 -12.45 -5.92 -1.66
N VAL A 121 -12.79 -5.38 -2.83
CA VAL A 121 -14.03 -4.61 -3.03
C VAL A 121 -15.26 -5.51 -2.96
N GLU A 122 -15.23 -6.69 -3.59
CA GLU A 122 -16.31 -7.67 -3.50
C GLU A 122 -16.52 -8.16 -2.06
N GLU A 123 -15.43 -8.44 -1.34
CA GLU A 123 -15.49 -8.80 0.08
C GLU A 123 -16.12 -7.68 0.91
N ALA A 124 -15.80 -6.41 0.62
CA ALA A 124 -16.42 -5.26 1.27
C ALA A 124 -17.93 -5.19 0.99
N LYS A 125 -18.34 -5.39 -0.26
CA LYS A 125 -19.77 -5.44 -0.64
C LYS A 125 -20.48 -6.55 0.14
N GLY A 126 -19.95 -7.77 0.10
CA GLY A 126 -20.55 -8.93 0.78
C GLY A 126 -20.63 -8.77 2.31
N ARG A 127 -19.58 -8.24 2.96
CA ARG A 127 -19.61 -7.94 4.40
C ARG A 127 -20.60 -6.83 4.75
N THR A 128 -20.76 -5.83 3.87
CA THR A 128 -21.74 -4.75 4.05
C THR A 128 -23.16 -5.31 3.98
N ASP A 129 -23.45 -6.17 3.00
CA ASP A 129 -24.75 -6.82 2.84
C ASP A 129 -25.09 -7.68 4.06
N GLN A 130 -24.13 -8.47 4.56
CA GLN A 130 -24.29 -9.24 5.80
C GLN A 130 -24.60 -8.35 7.00
N MET A 131 -23.87 -7.24 7.15
CA MET A 131 -24.11 -6.28 8.23
C MET A 131 -25.51 -5.67 8.15
N ILE A 132 -25.98 -5.32 6.95
CA ILE A 132 -27.32 -4.75 6.74
C ILE A 132 -28.39 -5.80 7.09
N GLU A 133 -28.24 -7.04 6.65
CA GLU A 133 -29.19 -8.12 6.96
C GLU A 133 -29.23 -8.41 8.47
N GLU A 134 -28.09 -8.39 9.15
CA GLU A 134 -28.06 -8.49 10.62
C GLU A 134 -28.78 -7.33 11.31
N LYS A 135 -28.62 -6.09 10.83
CA LYS A 135 -29.35 -4.92 11.34
C LYS A 135 -30.86 -5.10 11.14
N ARG A 136 -31.29 -5.56 9.95
CA ARG A 136 -32.70 -5.87 9.66
C ARG A 136 -33.25 -6.92 10.62
N LYS A 137 -32.51 -8.00 10.85
CA LYS A 137 -32.89 -9.07 11.80
C LYS A 137 -33.01 -8.55 13.23
N LYS A 138 -32.11 -7.68 13.68
CA LYS A 138 -32.16 -7.05 15.01
C LYS A 138 -33.37 -6.13 15.16
N GLN A 139 -33.66 -5.29 14.16
CA GLN A 139 -34.84 -4.41 14.19
C GLN A 139 -36.16 -5.19 14.19
N ARG A 140 -36.25 -6.28 13.42
CA ARG A 140 -37.38 -7.20 13.43
C ARG A 140 -37.61 -7.80 14.81
N LYS A 141 -36.54 -8.27 15.47
CA LYS A 141 -36.60 -8.79 16.86
C LYS A 141 -37.01 -7.73 17.88
N ALA A 142 -36.66 -6.46 17.63
CA ALA A 142 -37.02 -5.33 18.48
C ALA A 142 -38.41 -4.74 18.19
N GLY A 143 -39.20 -5.34 17.27
CA GLY A 143 -40.53 -4.85 16.89
C GLY A 143 -40.53 -3.52 16.12
N LYS A 144 -39.37 -3.03 15.66
CA LYS A 144 -39.21 -1.73 14.96
C LYS A 144 -39.29 -1.83 13.43
N GLY A 145 -39.75 -2.96 12.88
CA GLY A 145 -39.82 -3.20 11.43
C GLY A 145 -38.49 -3.68 10.83
N SER A 146 -38.32 -3.53 9.51
CA SER A 146 -37.12 -3.98 8.76
C SER A 146 -36.44 -2.88 7.94
N LYS A 147 -36.82 -1.62 8.15
CA LYS A 147 -36.32 -0.49 7.37
C LYS A 147 -35.00 0.00 7.97
N VAL A 148 -33.95 0.00 7.16
CA VAL A 148 -32.62 0.44 7.58
C VAL A 148 -32.20 1.67 6.80
N ASP A 149 -31.27 2.44 7.36
CA ASP A 149 -30.73 3.63 6.71
C ASP A 149 -30.05 3.29 5.37
N GLU A 150 -29.39 2.15 5.29
CA GLU A 150 -28.69 1.67 4.10
C GLU A 150 -29.61 1.16 2.98
N ASP A 151 -30.94 1.26 3.13
CA ASP A 151 -31.90 1.06 2.03
C ASP A 151 -31.81 2.22 1.00
N ASP A 152 -31.27 3.37 1.42
CA ASP A 152 -30.90 4.47 0.51
C ASP A 152 -29.61 4.10 -0.28
N PRO A 153 -29.65 4.11 -1.63
CA PRO A 153 -28.50 3.81 -2.47
C PRO A 153 -27.23 4.63 -2.14
N VAL A 154 -27.38 5.88 -1.71
CA VAL A 154 -26.23 6.74 -1.37
C VAL A 154 -25.56 6.27 -0.08
N LYS A 155 -26.37 5.95 0.93
CA LYS A 155 -25.88 5.43 2.21
C LYS A 155 -25.29 4.03 2.06
N TYR A 156 -25.88 3.19 1.20
CA TYR A 156 -25.30 1.89 0.83
C TYR A 156 -23.91 2.05 0.21
N LYS A 157 -23.79 2.88 -0.84
CA LYS A 157 -22.50 3.16 -1.48
C LYS A 157 -21.47 3.67 -0.48
N HIS A 158 -21.87 4.56 0.43
CA HIS A 158 -20.98 5.06 1.48
C HIS A 158 -20.55 3.97 2.47
N ALA A 159 -21.46 3.09 2.90
CA ALA A 159 -21.15 1.98 3.79
C ALA A 159 -20.15 1.00 3.16
N VAL A 160 -20.36 0.64 1.89
CA VAL A 160 -19.42 -0.18 1.12
C VAL A 160 -18.06 0.51 1.03
N TYR A 161 -18.03 1.79 0.65
CA TYR A 161 -16.79 2.58 0.57
C TYR A 161 -16.00 2.57 1.89
N VAL A 162 -16.67 2.84 3.02
CA VAL A 162 -16.02 2.83 4.35
C VAL A 162 -15.44 1.46 4.67
N LEU A 163 -16.17 0.38 4.36
CA LEU A 163 -15.70 -0.97 4.64
C LEU A 163 -14.55 -1.39 3.70
N THR A 164 -14.60 -1.00 2.43
CA THR A 164 -13.51 -1.18 1.48
C THR A 164 -12.24 -0.51 1.98
N MET A 165 -12.30 0.76 2.39
CA MET A 165 -11.14 1.49 2.94
C MET A 165 -10.55 0.76 4.15
N LYS A 166 -11.42 0.28 5.04
CA LYS A 166 -11.01 -0.47 6.22
C LYS A 166 -10.29 -1.77 5.85
N LEU A 167 -10.82 -2.52 4.88
CA LEU A 167 -10.22 -3.78 4.43
C LEU A 167 -8.83 -3.59 3.84
N PHE A 168 -8.64 -2.62 2.95
CA PHE A 168 -7.32 -2.29 2.40
C PHE A 168 -6.32 -1.97 3.53
N ALA A 169 -6.73 -1.16 4.50
CA ALA A 169 -5.89 -0.81 5.64
C ALA A 169 -5.56 -2.02 6.54
N ASP A 170 -6.54 -2.88 6.83
CA ASP A 170 -6.35 -4.06 7.68
C ASP A 170 -5.44 -5.09 7.00
N LEU A 171 -5.57 -5.30 5.68
CA LEU A 171 -4.69 -6.17 4.90
C LEU A 171 -3.26 -5.65 4.85
N GLU A 172 -3.04 -4.35 4.67
CA GLU A 172 -1.71 -3.75 4.70
C GLU A 172 -1.06 -3.91 6.08
N ARG A 173 -1.82 -3.68 7.17
CA ARG A 173 -1.33 -3.92 8.54
C ARG A 173 -0.93 -5.38 8.73
N LYS A 174 -1.77 -6.31 8.28
CA LYS A 174 -1.50 -7.76 8.35
C LYS A 174 -0.28 -8.16 7.52
N ARG A 175 -0.10 -7.58 6.33
CA ARG A 175 1.08 -7.82 5.50
C ARG A 175 2.34 -7.39 6.23
N ARG A 176 2.36 -6.15 6.76
CA ARG A 176 3.51 -5.59 7.47
C ARG A 176 3.88 -6.43 8.70
N GLN A 177 2.90 -6.83 9.50
CA GLN A 177 3.11 -7.70 10.66
C GLN A 177 3.70 -9.07 10.26
N THR A 178 3.23 -9.63 9.14
CA THR A 178 3.72 -10.92 8.63
C THR A 178 5.15 -10.80 8.10
N GLU A 179 5.46 -9.73 7.38
CA GLU A 179 6.81 -9.41 6.90
C GLU A 179 7.79 -9.20 8.06
N GLU A 180 7.39 -8.42 9.06
CA GLU A 180 8.19 -8.16 10.26
C GLU A 180 8.50 -9.45 11.02
N ARG A 181 7.49 -10.29 11.25
CA ARG A 181 7.68 -11.60 11.88
C ARG A 181 8.61 -12.51 11.07
N SER A 182 8.43 -12.57 9.74
CA SER A 182 9.30 -13.36 8.87
C SER A 182 10.75 -12.88 8.88
N MET A 183 10.96 -11.56 8.93
CA MET A 183 12.28 -10.95 9.03
C MET A 183 12.94 -11.25 10.38
N GLU A 184 12.18 -11.21 11.47
CA GLU A 184 12.66 -11.57 12.82
C GLU A 184 13.04 -13.05 12.90
N ASP A 185 12.20 -13.95 12.38
CA ASP A 185 12.49 -15.38 12.32
C ASP A 185 13.76 -15.67 11.50
N ARG A 186 13.94 -14.97 10.37
CA ARG A 186 15.16 -15.09 9.54
C ARG A 186 16.40 -14.57 10.26
N LYS A 187 16.27 -13.49 11.02
CA LYS A 187 17.36 -12.91 11.83
C LYS A 187 17.78 -13.88 12.92
N ARG A 188 16.80 -14.41 13.68
CA ARG A 188 17.02 -15.40 14.74
C ARG A 188 17.73 -16.64 14.24
N LYS A 189 17.27 -17.20 13.10
CA LYS A 189 17.92 -18.36 12.48
C LYS A 189 19.39 -18.08 12.11
N ARG A 190 19.68 -16.90 11.58
CA ARG A 190 21.07 -16.51 11.25
C ARG A 190 21.93 -16.33 12.51
N GLU A 191 21.37 -15.77 13.58
CA GLU A 191 22.07 -15.66 14.86
C GLU A 191 22.39 -17.03 15.46
N GLU A 192 21.44 -17.97 15.41
CA GLU A 192 21.65 -19.37 15.82
C GLU A 192 22.74 -20.06 14.97
N GLU A 193 22.74 -19.87 13.65
CA GLU A 193 23.78 -20.41 12.75
C GLU A 193 25.18 -19.87 13.10
N ILE A 194 25.30 -18.57 13.39
CA ILE A 194 26.56 -17.95 13.80
C ILE A 194 27.02 -18.50 15.15
N GLU A 195 26.12 -18.62 16.13
CA GLU A 195 26.46 -19.17 17.45
C GLU A 195 26.92 -20.64 17.35
N GLU A 196 26.27 -21.44 16.50
CA GLU A 196 26.73 -22.80 16.23
C GLU A 196 28.10 -22.85 15.56
N GLU A 197 28.37 -21.96 14.60
CA GLU A 197 29.69 -21.87 13.97
C GLU A 197 30.78 -21.46 14.97
N GLU A 198 30.49 -20.50 15.85
CA GLU A 198 31.39 -20.08 16.92
C GLU A 198 31.64 -21.22 17.91
N LYS A 199 30.60 -21.93 18.37
CA LYS A 199 30.76 -23.13 19.21
C LYS A 199 31.61 -24.19 18.53
N LYS A 200 31.36 -24.49 17.25
CA LYS A 200 32.15 -25.44 16.47
C LYS A 200 33.62 -24.99 16.33
N LYS A 201 33.88 -23.69 16.22
CA LYS A 201 35.26 -23.14 16.18
C LYS A 201 35.93 -23.29 17.54
N ILE A 202 35.25 -22.92 18.62
CA ILE A 202 35.73 -23.06 20.00
C ILE A 202 36.04 -24.52 20.32
N ASP A 203 35.13 -25.44 20.00
CA ASP A 203 35.32 -26.88 20.23
C ASP A 203 36.51 -27.44 19.43
N LYS A 204 36.67 -27.03 18.17
CA LYS A 204 37.82 -27.42 17.34
C LYS A 204 39.13 -26.90 17.91
N GLU A 205 39.16 -25.64 18.35
CA GLU A 205 40.34 -25.03 18.95
C GLU A 205 40.70 -25.69 20.29
N TRP A 206 39.69 -25.95 21.14
CA TRP A 206 39.86 -26.69 22.38
C TRP A 206 40.41 -28.09 22.13
N GLN A 207 39.86 -28.83 21.17
CA GLN A 207 40.29 -30.19 20.85
C GLN A 207 41.72 -30.22 20.29
N LYS A 208 42.09 -29.24 19.47
CA LYS A 208 43.46 -29.05 19.01
C LYS A 208 44.42 -28.79 20.18
N ASN A 209 44.09 -27.85 21.06
CA ASN A 209 44.90 -27.53 22.24
C ASN A 209 45.02 -28.72 23.21
N TYR A 210 43.94 -29.50 23.36
CA TYR A 210 43.90 -30.72 24.15
C TYR A 210 44.84 -31.80 23.61
N GLU A 211 44.83 -32.01 22.29
CA GLU A 211 45.68 -33.00 21.62
C GLU A 211 47.15 -32.57 21.59
N GLU A 212 47.45 -31.30 21.37
CA GLU A 212 48.83 -30.77 21.47
C GLU A 212 49.39 -30.91 22.89
N SER A 213 48.54 -30.77 23.92
CA SER A 213 48.93 -30.99 25.32
C SER A 213 49.03 -32.48 25.69
N ARG A 214 48.72 -33.42 24.79
CA ARG A 214 48.68 -34.86 25.07
C ARG A 214 50.03 -35.41 25.47
N GLU A 215 51.11 -35.09 24.76
CA GLU A 215 52.45 -35.59 25.10
C GLU A 215 52.91 -35.12 26.47
N ASN A 216 52.68 -33.83 26.78
CA ASN A 216 52.99 -33.27 28.10
C ASN A 216 52.20 -33.97 29.21
N ARG A 217 50.92 -34.27 28.99
CA ARG A 217 50.08 -35.01 29.95
C ARG A 217 50.54 -36.46 30.12
N ILE A 218 50.86 -37.15 29.03
CA ILE A 218 51.41 -38.52 29.07
C ILE A 218 52.74 -38.54 29.85
N ASN A 219 53.63 -37.59 29.58
CA ASN A 219 54.91 -37.49 30.25
C ASN A 219 54.75 -37.18 31.75
N SER A 220 53.83 -36.27 32.12
CA SER A 220 53.50 -35.98 33.52
C SER A 220 52.91 -37.20 34.24
N TRP A 221 52.06 -37.99 33.57
CA TRP A 221 51.48 -39.19 34.16
C TRP A 221 52.52 -40.30 34.38
N LYS A 222 53.41 -40.52 33.40
CA LYS A 222 54.55 -41.44 33.54
C LYS A 222 55.48 -41.04 34.70
N ALA A 223 55.76 -39.73 34.84
CA ALA A 223 56.59 -39.20 35.92
C ALA A 223 55.96 -39.35 37.32
N PHE A 224 54.63 -39.25 37.40
CA PHE A 224 53.87 -39.52 38.62
C PHE A 224 53.93 -41.01 39.00
N GLN A 225 53.74 -41.91 38.04
CA GLN A 225 53.79 -43.36 38.26
C GLN A 225 55.18 -43.86 38.67
N SER A 226 56.25 -43.19 38.19
CA SER A 226 57.63 -43.52 38.55
C SER A 226 58.13 -42.89 39.85
N GLY A 227 57.29 -42.13 40.57
CA GLY A 227 57.64 -41.54 41.87
C GLY A 227 58.63 -40.36 41.82
N SER A 228 58.89 -39.79 40.64
CA SER A 228 59.80 -38.65 40.47
C SER A 228 59.11 -37.31 40.79
N LYS A 229 59.79 -36.38 41.50
CA LYS A 229 59.24 -35.04 41.77
C LYS A 229 59.05 -34.27 40.46
N SER A 230 57.81 -34.07 40.04
CA SER A 230 57.48 -33.33 38.82
C SER A 230 57.79 -31.83 38.99
N LYS A 231 58.51 -31.24 38.03
CA LYS A 231 58.67 -29.78 37.91
C LYS A 231 57.32 -29.20 37.49
N LYS A 232 56.93 -28.08 38.11
CA LYS A 232 55.66 -27.37 37.88
C LYS A 232 55.47 -27.10 36.36
N VAL A 233 54.62 -27.87 35.71
CA VAL A 233 54.23 -27.64 34.32
C VAL A 233 53.26 -26.45 34.30
N LYS A 234 53.42 -25.53 33.34
CA LYS A 234 52.53 -24.38 33.15
C LYS A 234 51.08 -24.89 33.09
N GLU A 235 50.23 -24.34 33.96
CA GLU A 235 48.80 -24.64 34.01
C GLU A 235 48.19 -24.47 32.63
N PHE A 236 47.49 -25.52 32.18
CA PHE A 236 46.56 -25.43 31.07
C PHE A 236 45.45 -24.46 31.50
N ARG A 237 45.40 -23.29 30.87
CA ARG A 237 44.25 -22.41 30.99
C ARG A 237 43.21 -22.87 29.96
N PRO A 238 42.00 -23.23 30.41
CA PRO A 238 40.93 -23.66 29.53
C PRO A 238 40.52 -22.55 28.56
#